data_AF-A0A2T7NZ38-F1
#
_entry.id   AF-A0A2T7NZ38-F1
#
_cell.length_a   1.000
_cell.length_b   1.000
_cell.length_c   1.000
_cell.angle_alpha   90.00
_cell.angle_beta   90.00
_cell.angle_gamma   90.00
#
_symmetry.space_group_name_H-M   'P 1'
#
loop_
_entity.id
_entity.type
_entity.pdbx_description
1 polymer ?
#
loop_
_entity_poly.entity_id
_entity_poly.type
_entity_poly.pdbx_seq_one_letter_code
_entity_poly.pdbx_strand_id
1 'polypeptide(L)'
;MHCLTHPEVQSVFLPFRGKSHEDLQDSPQLKSHALRVMGTVETCMNHIHQLQELHQTLHDLGARHVMYNAKVDYIDVGGERCHLIGPQFIWAIEPVVGDQWTPEVEQAWSDLFKLIAHIMKDAMTF
;
A
#
# COMPACT_ATOMS: atom_id res chain seq x y z
N MET A 1 -6.36 -8.70 8.50
CA MET A 1 -6.01 -8.11 7.19
C MET A 1 -7.28 -7.56 6.57
N HIS A 2 -7.62 -6.30 6.85
CA HIS A 2 -8.88 -5.67 6.44
C HIS A 2 -8.88 -5.18 4.98
N CYS A 3 -7.78 -5.29 4.24
CA CYS A 3 -7.76 -5.02 2.79
C CYS A 3 -8.76 -5.90 1.98
N LEU A 4 -9.29 -6.95 2.62
CA LEU A 4 -10.31 -7.85 2.09
C LEU A 4 -11.75 -7.40 2.38
N THR A 5 -11.98 -6.45 3.30
CA THR A 5 -13.34 -5.95 3.64
C THR A 5 -13.94 -5.05 2.55
N HIS A 6 -13.18 -4.80 1.49
CA HIS A 6 -13.55 -3.99 0.34
C HIS A 6 -13.58 -4.87 -0.92
N PRO A 7 -14.76 -5.42 -1.31
CA PRO A 7 -14.90 -6.31 -2.46
C PRO A 7 -14.37 -5.72 -3.77
N GLU A 8 -14.40 -4.40 -3.90
CA GLU A 8 -13.84 -3.63 -5.01
C GLU A 8 -12.32 -3.82 -5.15
N VAL A 9 -11.58 -3.88 -4.05
CA VAL A 9 -10.12 -4.10 -4.04
C VAL A 9 -9.79 -5.56 -4.37
N GLN A 10 -10.56 -6.49 -3.81
CA GLN A 10 -10.42 -7.93 -4.09
C GLN A 10 -10.56 -8.25 -5.58
N SER A 11 -11.41 -7.51 -6.31
CA SER A 11 -11.64 -7.71 -7.74
C SER A 11 -10.46 -7.31 -8.64
N VAL A 12 -9.57 -6.44 -8.15
CA VAL A 12 -8.36 -5.98 -8.86
C VAL A 12 -7.25 -7.01 -8.76
N PHE A 13 -7.14 -7.65 -7.60
CA PHE A 13 -6.28 -8.82 -7.45
C PHE A 13 -6.97 -10.04 -8.06
N LEU A 14 -6.82 -10.22 -9.37
CA LEU A 14 -7.41 -11.34 -10.13
C LEU A 14 -7.32 -12.71 -9.44
N PRO A 15 -6.21 -13.09 -8.75
CA PRO A 15 -6.13 -14.36 -8.04
C PRO A 15 -7.03 -14.49 -6.79
N PHE A 16 -7.59 -13.39 -6.30
CA PHE A 16 -8.35 -13.30 -5.05
C PHE A 16 -9.86 -13.17 -5.26
N ARG A 17 -10.32 -12.91 -6.50
CA ARG A 17 -11.73 -12.72 -6.83
C ARG A 17 -12.57 -13.93 -6.41
N GLY A 18 -13.61 -13.68 -5.60
CA GLY A 18 -14.58 -14.70 -5.18
C GLY A 18 -14.09 -15.68 -4.10
N LYS A 19 -12.88 -15.47 -3.55
CA LYS A 19 -12.38 -16.24 -2.41
C LYS A 19 -12.93 -15.70 -1.09
N SER A 20 -13.16 -16.58 -0.11
CA SER A 20 -13.56 -16.15 1.23
C SER A 20 -12.39 -15.45 1.96
N HIS A 21 -12.71 -14.69 3.02
CA HIS A 21 -11.68 -14.09 3.87
C HIS A 21 -10.70 -15.13 4.45
N GLU A 22 -11.23 -16.30 4.83
CA GLU A 22 -10.46 -17.41 5.40
C GLU A 22 -9.48 -17.99 4.36
N ASP A 23 -9.93 -18.21 3.12
CA ASP A 23 -9.08 -18.69 2.03
C ASP A 23 -7.96 -17.71 1.65
N LEU A 24 -8.19 -16.41 1.86
CA LEU A 24 -7.24 -15.36 1.54
C LEU A 24 -6.21 -15.15 2.64
N GLN A 25 -6.60 -15.32 3.91
CA GLN A 25 -5.70 -15.21 5.05
C GLN A 25 -4.50 -16.16 4.92
N ASP A 26 -4.72 -17.36 4.37
CA ASP A 26 -3.68 -18.35 4.15
C ASP A 26 -3.09 -18.41 2.74
N SER A 27 -3.53 -17.52 1.84
CA SER A 27 -3.01 -17.48 0.47
C SER A 27 -1.50 -17.19 0.43
N PRO A 28 -0.69 -18.09 -0.14
CA PRO A 28 0.74 -17.86 -0.35
C PRO A 28 1.00 -16.63 -1.24
N GLN A 29 0.12 -16.36 -2.20
CA GLN A 29 0.21 -15.20 -3.10
C GLN A 29 -0.06 -13.90 -2.35
N LEU A 30 -1.04 -13.87 -1.43
CA LEU A 30 -1.30 -12.70 -0.61
C LEU A 30 -0.15 -12.44 0.37
N LYS A 31 0.36 -13.49 1.00
CA LYS A 31 1.55 -13.41 1.88
C LYS A 31 2.77 -12.89 1.12
N SER A 32 3.04 -13.40 -0.08
CA SER A 32 4.13 -12.91 -0.95
C SER A 32 3.93 -11.46 -1.40
N HIS A 33 2.70 -11.05 -1.69
CA HIS A 33 2.41 -9.65 -2.00
C HIS A 33 2.63 -8.74 -0.78
N ALA A 34 2.15 -9.13 0.40
CA ALA A 34 2.38 -8.40 1.64
C ALA A 34 3.87 -8.22 1.94
N LEU A 35 4.68 -9.26 1.75
CA LEU A 35 6.13 -9.18 1.91
C LEU A 35 6.78 -8.17 0.94
N ARG A 36 6.31 -8.11 -0.32
CA ARG A 36 6.81 -7.12 -1.29
C ARG A 36 6.45 -5.70 -0.88
N VAL A 37 5.23 -5.48 -0.37
CA VAL A 37 4.81 -4.18 0.17
C VAL A 37 5.69 -3.77 1.35
N MET A 38 5.93 -4.68 2.30
CA MET A 38 6.82 -4.40 3.44
C MET A 38 8.25 -4.10 2.99
N GLY A 39 8.77 -4.82 1.99
CA GLY A 39 10.10 -4.53 1.42
C GLY A 39 10.18 -3.15 0.76
N THR A 40 9.10 -2.69 0.11
CA THR A 40 9.03 -1.30 -0.40
C THR A 40 9.05 -0.30 0.75
N VAL A 41 8.26 -0.52 1.80
CA VAL A 41 8.25 0.34 3.00
C VAL A 41 9.64 0.42 3.64
N GLU A 42 10.32 -0.72 3.82
CA GLU A 42 11.69 -0.78 4.32
C GLU A 42 12.67 -0.02 3.42
N THR A 43 12.53 -0.16 2.10
CA THR A 43 13.33 0.60 1.13
C THR A 43 13.12 2.10 1.32
N CYS A 44 11.88 2.56 1.48
CA CYS A 44 11.59 3.97 1.74
C CYS A 44 12.26 4.46 3.03
N MET A 45 12.18 3.68 4.12
CA MET A 45 12.80 4.03 5.40
C MET A 45 14.33 4.11 5.30
N ASN A 46 14.97 3.20 4.56
CA ASN A 46 16.42 3.19 4.38
C ASN A 46 16.95 4.31 3.48
N HIS A 47 16.10 4.85 2.59
CA HIS A 47 16.48 5.85 1.59
C HIS A 47 15.83 7.22 1.82
N ILE A 48 15.38 7.54 3.05
CA ILE A 48 14.79 8.85 3.39
C ILE A 48 15.70 10.04 3.06
N HIS A 49 17.01 9.84 3.02
CA HIS A 49 18.01 10.86 2.67
C HIS A 49 18.39 10.86 1.18
N GLN A 50 17.91 9.90 0.40
CA GLN A 50 18.23 9.69 -1.02
C GLN A 50 16.96 9.87 -1.86
N LEU A 51 16.32 11.03 -1.71
CA LEU A 51 14.96 11.29 -2.22
C LEU A 51 14.82 11.10 -3.74
N GLN A 52 15.87 11.38 -4.52
CA GLN A 52 15.85 11.18 -5.98
C GLN A 52 15.78 9.71 -6.38
N GLU A 53 16.59 8.87 -5.75
CA GLU A 53 16.60 7.41 -5.99
C GLU A 53 15.31 6.77 -5.52
N LEU A 54 14.80 7.23 -4.37
CA LEU A 54 13.51 6.81 -3.84
C LEU A 54 12.37 7.17 -4.79
N HIS A 55 12.37 8.40 -5.30
CA HIS A 55 11.38 8.86 -6.26
C HIS A 55 11.37 7.98 -7.52
N GLN A 56 12.54 7.74 -8.13
CA GLN A 56 12.62 6.89 -9.32
C GLN A 56 12.10 5.47 -9.05
N THR A 57 12.48 4.89 -7.91
CA THR A 57 12.05 3.54 -7.52
C THR A 57 10.53 3.44 -7.36
N LEU A 58 9.92 4.42 -6.71
CA LEU A 58 8.46 4.48 -6.50
C LEU A 58 7.71 4.80 -7.80
N HIS A 59 8.29 5.63 -8.67
CA HIS A 59 7.73 5.94 -9.98
C HIS A 59 7.70 4.69 -10.87
N ASP A 60 8.80 3.93 -10.94
CA ASP A 60 8.87 2.67 -11.68
C ASP A 60 7.91 1.62 -11.10
N LEU A 61 7.68 1.64 -9.79
CA LEU A 61 6.66 0.83 -9.15
C LEU A 61 5.25 1.24 -9.60
N GLY A 62 4.94 2.54 -9.65
CA GLY A 62 3.66 3.06 -10.16
C GLY A 62 3.42 2.67 -11.62
N ALA A 63 4.41 2.80 -12.49
CA ALA A 63 4.32 2.39 -13.90
C ALA A 63 4.01 0.88 -14.04
N ARG A 64 4.60 0.02 -13.20
CA ARG A 64 4.24 -1.41 -13.17
C ARG A 64 2.82 -1.65 -12.68
N HIS A 65 2.28 -0.82 -11.80
CA HIS A 65 0.88 -0.92 -11.37
C HIS A 65 -0.11 -0.62 -12.51
N VAL A 66 0.25 0.23 -13.48
CA VAL A 66 -0.50 0.35 -14.74
C VAL A 66 -0.54 -0.98 -15.48
N MET A 67 0.61 -1.66 -15.62
CA MET A 67 0.68 -2.97 -16.29
C MET A 67 -0.13 -4.06 -15.57
N TYR A 68 -0.31 -3.93 -14.25
CA TYR A 68 -1.15 -4.83 -13.45
C TYR A 68 -2.64 -4.48 -13.51
N ASN A 69 -3.02 -3.48 -14.32
CA ASN A 69 -4.39 -3.01 -14.47
C ASN A 69 -4.98 -2.46 -13.15
N ALA A 70 -4.12 -1.95 -12.26
CA ALA A 70 -4.53 -1.25 -11.06
C ALA A 70 -5.11 0.11 -11.46
N LYS A 71 -6.30 0.45 -10.95
CA LYS A 71 -6.87 1.79 -11.17
C LYS A 71 -6.18 2.79 -10.26
N VAL A 72 -5.87 3.97 -10.81
CA VAL A 72 -5.35 5.13 -10.06
C VAL A 72 -6.21 5.44 -8.85
N ASP A 73 -7.54 5.31 -9.00
CA ASP A 73 -8.51 5.47 -7.92
C ASP A 73 -8.16 4.63 -6.69
N TYR A 74 -7.60 3.41 -6.83
CA TYR A 74 -7.26 2.56 -5.69
C TYR A 74 -5.93 2.90 -5.00
N ILE A 75 -5.12 3.74 -5.62
CA ILE A 75 -3.87 4.25 -5.04
C ILE A 75 -4.09 5.66 -4.48
N ASP A 76 -5.22 6.29 -4.80
CA ASP A 76 -5.60 7.57 -4.22
C ASP A 76 -5.77 7.49 -2.70
N VAL A 77 -5.31 8.56 -2.04
CA VAL A 77 -5.44 8.81 -0.60
C VAL A 77 -6.23 10.12 -0.36
N GLY A 78 -6.46 10.94 -1.40
CA GLY A 78 -7.11 12.25 -1.33
C GLY A 78 -8.51 12.35 -1.94
N GLY A 79 -9.00 11.29 -2.59
CA GLY A 79 -10.36 11.23 -3.13
C GLY A 79 -11.31 10.44 -2.23
N GLU A 80 -12.60 10.83 -2.16
CA GLU A 80 -13.67 10.20 -1.36
C GLU A 80 -13.89 8.69 -1.64
N ARG A 81 -13.13 8.07 -2.55
CA ARG A 81 -13.31 6.68 -2.98
C ARG A 81 -12.10 5.78 -2.85
N CYS A 82 -10.97 6.26 -2.33
CA CYS A 82 -9.96 5.35 -1.84
C CYS A 82 -9.21 5.92 -0.64
N HIS A 83 -9.37 5.17 0.45
CA HIS A 83 -8.76 5.35 1.75
C HIS A 83 -8.24 3.98 2.21
N LEU A 84 -7.81 3.12 1.27
CA LEU A 84 -7.81 1.68 1.51
C LEU A 84 -6.44 1.07 1.84
N ILE A 85 -5.32 1.69 1.46
CA ILE A 85 -4.00 1.11 1.77
C ILE A 85 -3.38 1.78 3.00
N GLY A 86 -3.27 3.11 3.01
CA GLY A 86 -2.64 3.86 4.11
C GLY A 86 -3.32 3.60 5.47
N PRO A 87 -4.62 3.88 5.63
CA PRO A 87 -5.34 3.63 6.89
C PRO A 87 -5.34 2.16 7.32
N GLN A 88 -5.47 1.22 6.37
CA GLN A 88 -5.47 -0.21 6.68
C GLN A 88 -4.10 -0.72 7.12
N PHE A 89 -3.03 -0.14 6.58
CA PHE A 89 -1.67 -0.43 7.02
C PHE A 89 -1.42 0.13 8.43
N ILE A 90 -1.81 1.38 8.67
CA ILE A 90 -1.69 2.03 9.99
C ILE A 90 -2.38 1.19 11.06
N TRP A 91 -3.63 0.76 10.82
CA TRP A 91 -4.36 -0.13 11.74
C TRP A 91 -3.70 -1.50 11.93
N ALA A 92 -2.99 -2.02 10.92
CA ALA A 92 -2.31 -3.29 11.03
C ALA A 92 -1.00 -3.18 11.85
N ILE A 93 -0.33 -2.03 11.81
CA ILE A 93 0.97 -1.84 12.45
C ILE A 93 0.87 -1.25 13.86
N GLU A 94 -0.18 -0.46 14.15
CA GLU A 94 -0.47 0.08 15.48
C GLU A 94 -0.35 -0.97 16.61
N PRO A 95 -1.05 -2.13 16.55
CA PRO A 95 -0.93 -3.15 17.60
C PRO A 95 0.44 -3.83 17.66
N VAL A 96 1.23 -3.78 16.58
CA VAL A 96 2.59 -4.35 16.53
C VAL A 96 3.61 -3.42 17.19
N VAL A 97 3.44 -2.10 17.02
CA VAL A 97 4.28 -1.08 17.65
C VAL A 97 3.94 -0.95 19.15
N GLY A 98 2.68 -1.18 19.52
CA GLY A 98 2.24 -1.28 20.92
C GLY A 98 2.50 0.02 21.69
N ASP A 99 3.19 -0.08 22.82
CA ASP A 99 3.41 1.04 23.75
C ASP A 99 4.25 2.19 23.17
N GLN A 100 4.91 1.99 22.02
CA GLN A 100 5.65 3.05 21.31
C GLN A 100 4.78 3.82 20.31
N TRP A 101 3.50 3.47 20.18
CA TRP A 101 2.59 4.15 19.28
C TRP A 101 2.22 5.53 19.85
N THR A 102 2.58 6.58 19.14
CA THR A 102 2.22 7.96 19.49
C THR A 102 1.56 8.65 18.30
N PRO A 103 0.84 9.77 18.52
CA PRO A 103 0.28 10.56 17.42
C PRO A 103 1.33 10.96 16.36
N GLU A 104 2.57 11.21 16.78
CA GLU A 104 3.69 11.51 15.88
C GLU A 104 4.09 10.31 15.03
N VAL A 105 4.08 9.10 15.59
CA VAL A 105 4.36 7.85 14.87
C VAL A 105 3.26 7.57 13.85
N GLU A 106 1.99 7.72 14.24
CA GLU A 106 0.85 7.59 13.33
C GLU A 106 0.94 8.58 12.16
N GLN A 107 1.25 9.84 12.46
CA GLN A 107 1.40 10.88 11.46
C GLN A 107 2.56 10.59 10.51
N ALA A 108 3.71 10.13 11.02
CA ALA A 108 4.86 9.75 10.20
C ALA A 108 4.53 8.61 9.23
N TRP A 109 3.78 7.59 9.67
CA TRP A 109 3.27 6.53 8.80
C TRP A 109 2.30 7.07 7.75
N SER A 110 1.36 7.93 8.15
CA SER A 110 0.42 8.59 7.25
C SER A 110 1.14 9.34 6.12
N ASP A 111 2.16 10.12 6.47
CA ASP A 111 2.89 10.94 5.51
C ASP A 111 3.77 10.10 4.57
N LEU A 112 4.37 9.02 5.08
CA LEU A 112 5.07 8.05 4.24
C LEU A 112 4.14 7.43 3.18
N PHE A 113 2.96 6.97 3.58
CA PHE A 113 2.01 6.36 2.63
C PHE A 113 1.43 7.38 1.66
N LYS A 114 1.21 8.63 2.07
CA LYS A 114 0.84 9.72 1.14
C LYS A 114 1.92 9.98 0.11
N LEU A 115 3.19 10.00 0.52
CA LEU A 115 4.32 10.20 -0.39
C LEU A 115 4.40 9.09 -1.44
N ILE A 116 4.34 7.83 -0.98
CA ILE A 116 4.35 6.65 -1.86
C ILE A 116 3.18 6.72 -2.86
N ALA A 117 1.97 6.96 -2.35
CA ALA A 117 0.78 7.08 -3.18
C ALA A 117 0.90 8.20 -4.22
N HIS A 118 1.37 9.37 -3.81
CA HIS A 118 1.53 10.52 -4.70
C HIS A 118 2.46 10.20 -5.87
N ILE A 119 3.66 9.68 -5.60
CA ILE A 119 4.65 9.37 -6.64
C ILE A 119 4.15 8.25 -7.56
N MET A 120 3.51 7.22 -6.99
CA MET A 120 2.96 6.13 -7.80
C MET A 120 1.82 6.60 -8.70
N LYS A 121 0.95 7.50 -8.21
CA LYS A 121 -0.17 8.03 -9.00
C LYS A 121 0.32 8.89 -10.15
N ASP A 122 1.31 9.75 -9.91
CA ASP A 122 1.92 10.58 -10.94
C ASP A 122 2.48 9.71 -12.08
N ALA A 123 3.06 8.55 -11.75
CA ALA A 123 3.55 7.59 -12.74
C ALA A 123 2.46 6.81 -13.50
N MET A 124 1.22 6.82 -12.99
CA MET A 124 0.08 6.09 -13.57
C MET A 124 -0.83 6.96 -14.42
N THR A 125 -0.75 8.28 -14.26
CA THR A 125 -1.51 9.26 -15.05
C THR A 125 -0.65 9.75 -16.21
N PHE A 126 -1.16 9.63 -17.44
CA PHE A 126 -0.51 10.09 -18.68
C PHE A 126 -1.15 11.38 -19.19
#